data_AF-A0A847WB64-F1
#
_entry.id   AF-A0A847WB64-F1
#
_cell.length_a   1.000
_cell.length_b   1.000
_cell.length_c   1.000
_cell.angle_alpha   90.00
_cell.angle_beta   90.00
_cell.angle_gamma   90.00
#
_symmetry.space_group_name_H-M   'P 1'
#
loop_
_entity.id
_entity.type
_entity.pdbx_description
1 polymer ?
#
loop_
_entity_poly.entity_id
_entity_poly.type
_entity_poly.pdbx_seq_one_letter_code
_entity_poly.pdbx_strand_id
1 'polypeptide(L)' 'TQAIDSTGAGDCFWAACLYKYLESGRFDRDNLNFACAAASVCVERRGAIPAMPRLEEVINRLKQK' A
#
# COMPACT_ATOMS: atom_id res chain seq x y z
N THR A 1 0.12 -10.90 7.06
CA THR A 1 -0.20 -9.58 7.62
C THR A 1 -0.68 -9.73 9.03
N GLN A 2 -0.11 -8.98 9.98
CA GLN A 2 -0.62 -8.90 11.36
C GLN A 2 -1.03 -7.45 11.65
N ALA A 3 -2.34 -7.16 11.62
CA ALA A 3 -2.85 -5.81 11.79
C ALA A 3 -2.73 -5.33 13.25
N ILE A 4 -2.21 -4.13 13.43
CA ILE A 4 -2.04 -3.41 14.71
C ILE A 4 -2.97 -2.20 14.78
N ASP A 5 -3.08 -1.43 13.69
CA ASP A 5 -3.89 -0.21 13.61
C ASP A 5 -4.29 0.03 12.15
N SER A 6 -5.58 0.22 11.88
CA SER A 6 -6.10 0.43 10.51
C SER A 6 -6.15 1.90 10.10
N THR A 7 -5.75 2.82 10.97
CA THR A 7 -5.77 4.26 10.70
C THR A 7 -4.86 4.60 9.51
N GLY A 8 -5.41 5.27 8.49
CA GLY A 8 -4.66 5.66 7.28
C GLY A 8 -4.49 4.57 6.22
N ALA A 9 -4.99 3.35 6.43
CA ALA A 9 -4.87 2.26 5.45
C ALA A 9 -5.59 2.56 4.12
N GLY A 10 -6.74 3.24 4.17
CA GLY A 10 -7.49 3.67 2.99
C GLY A 10 -6.77 4.76 2.20
N ASP A 11 -6.19 5.74 2.90
CA ASP A 11 -5.36 6.79 2.28
C ASP A 11 -4.11 6.18 1.66
N CYS A 12 -3.47 5.22 2.34
CA CYS A 12 -2.32 4.47 1.83
C CYS A 12 -2.66 3.70 0.56
N PHE A 13 -3.80 3.00 0.55
CA PHE A 13 -4.31 2.29 -0.62
C PHE A 13 -4.49 3.23 -1.81
N TRP A 14 -5.21 4.34 -1.61
CA TRP A 14 -5.48 5.29 -2.70
C TRP A 14 -4.23 6.01 -3.19
N ALA A 15 -3.33 6.38 -2.28
CA ALA A 15 -2.04 6.97 -2.64
C ALA A 15 -1.20 6.00 -3.49
N ALA A 16 -1.13 4.72 -3.11
CA ALA A 16 -0.43 3.69 -3.86
C ALA A 16 -1.07 3.38 -5.22
N CYS A 17 -2.41 3.36 -5.29
CA CYS A 17 -3.17 3.26 -6.54
C CYS A 17 -2.85 4.42 -7.49
N LEU A 18 -2.88 5.65 -6.98
CA LEU A 18 -2.58 6.86 -7.75
C LEU A 18 -1.12 6.89 -8.21
N TYR A 19 -0.18 6.52 -7.34
CA TYR A 19 1.23 6.38 -7.69
C TYR A 19 1.42 5.47 -8.90
N LYS A 20 0.83 4.28 -8.87
CA LYS A 20 0.90 3.34 -10.01
C LYS A 20 0.18 3.85 -11.25
N TYR A 21 -0.95 4.55 -11.09
CA TYR A 21 -1.69 5.13 -12.21
C TYR A 21 -0.86 6.21 -12.92
N LEU A 22 -0.15 7.05 -12.16
CA LEU A 22 0.72 8.07 -12.74
C LEU A 22 1.90 7.45 -13.51
N GLU A 23 2.38 6.27 -13.12
CA GLU A 23 3.42 5.54 -13.86
C GLU A 23 2.87 4.83 -15.12
N SER A 24 1.70 4.18 -15.04
CA SER A 24 1.19 3.30 -16.10
C SER A 24 0.18 3.96 -17.03
N GLY A 25 -0.43 5.08 -16.61
CA GLY A 25 -1.57 5.72 -17.26
C GLY A 25 -2.86 4.89 -17.22
N ARG A 26 -2.92 3.82 -16.42
CA ARG A 26 -4.05 2.88 -16.39
C ARG A 26 -4.39 2.47 -14.96
N PHE A 27 -5.68 2.19 -14.74
CA PHE A 27 -6.16 1.52 -13.54
C PHE A 27 -6.41 0.06 -13.88
N ASP A 28 -5.50 -0.81 -13.47
CA ASP A 28 -5.61 -2.25 -13.68
C ASP A 28 -5.42 -3.06 -12.38
N ARG A 29 -5.43 -4.37 -12.53
CA ARG A 29 -5.29 -5.30 -11.40
C ARG A 29 -3.92 -5.17 -10.71
N ASP A 30 -2.88 -4.77 -11.42
CA ASP A 30 -1.54 -4.61 -10.85
C ASP A 30 -1.48 -3.35 -9.98
N ASN A 31 -2.13 -2.25 -10.38
CA ASN A 31 -2.34 -1.09 -9.51
C ASN A 31 -3.03 -1.49 -8.21
N LEU A 32 -4.13 -2.25 -8.30
CA LEU A 32 -4.90 -2.69 -7.13
C LEU A 32 -4.09 -3.64 -6.25
N ASN A 33 -3.32 -4.56 -6.84
CA ASN A 33 -2.46 -5.48 -6.10
C ASN A 33 -1.36 -4.73 -5.33
N PHE A 34 -0.73 -3.74 -5.97
CA PHE A 34 0.27 -2.88 -5.35
C PHE A 34 -0.32 -2.06 -4.20
N ALA A 35 -1.50 -1.48 -4.39
CA ALA A 35 -2.21 -0.74 -3.36
C ALA A 35 -2.63 -1.62 -2.17
N CYS A 36 -3.13 -2.83 -2.42
CA CYS A 36 -3.40 -3.82 -1.38
C CYS A 36 -2.12 -4.18 -0.61
N ALA A 37 -0.99 -4.34 -1.30
CA ALA A 37 0.28 -4.60 -0.64
C ALA A 37 0.69 -3.43 0.26
N ALA A 38 0.59 -2.19 -0.22
CA ALA A 38 0.91 -0.99 0.55
C ALA A 38 0.03 -0.87 1.81
N ALA A 39 -1.30 -0.96 1.64
CA ALA A 39 -2.23 -0.92 2.76
C ALA A 39 -1.98 -2.05 3.77
N SER A 40 -1.63 -3.25 3.29
CA SER A 40 -1.32 -4.37 4.18
C SER A 40 -0.05 -4.18 5.00
N VAL A 41 0.90 -3.35 4.57
CA VAL A 41 2.07 -2.97 5.38
C VAL A 41 1.70 -1.81 6.33
N CYS A 42 0.90 -0.86 5.85
CA CYS A 42 0.42 0.27 6.65
C CYS A 42 -0.28 -0.19 7.94
N VAL A 43 -1.12 -1.22 7.87
CA VAL A 43 -1.87 -1.68 9.06
C VAL A 43 -1.00 -2.31 10.15
N GLU A 44 0.27 -2.58 9.89
CA GLU A 44 1.20 -3.24 10.83
C GLU A 44 1.94 -2.24 11.73
N ARG A 45 1.60 -0.93 11.65
CA ARG A 45 2.19 0.15 12.44
C ARG A 45 1.09 1.08 12.95
N ARG A 46 1.36 1.81 14.03
CA ARG A 46 0.41 2.79 14.60
C ARG A 46 0.46 4.14 13.89
N GLY A 47 -0.72 4.72 13.67
CA GLY A 47 -0.95 6.08 13.18
C GLY A 47 -0.83 6.24 11.66
N ALA A 48 -1.66 7.10 11.06
CA ALA A 48 -1.79 7.23 9.60
C ALA A 48 -0.45 7.52 8.86
N ILE A 49 0.06 8.75 8.99
CA ILE A 49 1.27 9.18 8.27
C ILE A 49 2.51 8.38 8.72
N PRO A 50 2.76 8.15 10.03
CA PRO A 50 3.92 7.37 10.47
C PRO A 50 3.90 5.90 10.00
N ALA A 51 2.72 5.34 9.73
CA ALA A 51 2.59 3.97 9.25
C ALA A 51 2.80 3.81 7.74
N MET A 52 2.87 4.90 6.98
CA MET A 52 3.01 4.83 5.53
C MET A 52 4.26 4.02 5.13
N PRO A 53 4.12 3.02 4.25
CA PRO A 53 5.22 2.15 3.88
C PRO A 53 6.20 2.85 2.94
N ARG A 54 7.47 2.43 2.97
CA ARG A 54 8.43 2.74 1.91
C ARG A 54 8.16 1.86 0.69
N LEU A 55 8.53 2.33 -0.49
CA LEU A 55 8.34 1.60 -1.75
C LEU A 55 8.94 0.17 -1.71
N GLU A 56 10.13 0.03 -1.14
CA GLU A 56 10.82 -1.27 -0.97
C GLU A 56 9.98 -2.27 -0.16
N GLU A 57 9.28 -1.80 0.87
CA GLU A 57 8.45 -2.64 1.74
C GLU A 57 7.22 -3.14 0.98
N VAL A 58 6.63 -2.28 0.14
CA VAL A 58 5.52 -2.65 -0.73
C VAL A 58 5.95 -3.69 -1.77
N ILE A 59 7.11 -3.50 -2.40
CA ILE A 59 7.67 -4.45 -3.38
C ILE A 59 7.98 -5.80 -2.71
N ASN A 60 8.57 -5.78 -1.51
CA ASN A 60 8.83 -7.00 -0.77
C ASN A 60 7.54 -7.73 -0.39
N ARG A 61 6.50 -7.00 0.02
CA ARG A 61 5.18 -7.57 0.30
C ARG A 61 4.54 -8.21 -0.93
N LEU A 62 4.70 -7.62 -2.11
CA LEU A 62 4.20 -8.20 -3.36
C LEU A 62 4.90 -9.51 -3.75
N LYS A 63 6.19 -9.64 -3.45
CA LYS A 63 6.96 -10.88 -3.70
C LYS A 63 6.63 -12.01 -2.73
N GLN A 64 6.07 -11.68 -1.57
CA GLN A 64 5.66 -12.64 -0.53
C GLN A 64 4.23 -13.19 -0.74
N LYS A 65 3.55 -12.78 -1.82
CA LYS A 65 2.26 -13.34 -2.22
C LYS A 65 2.44 -14.68 -2.93
#